data_AF-A0A354CPH9-F1
#
_entry.id   AF-A0A354CPH9-F1
#
_cell.length_a   1.000
_cell.length_b   1.000
_cell.length_c   1.000
_cell.angle_alpha   90.00
_cell.angle_beta   90.00
_cell.angle_gamma   90.00
#
_symmetry.space_group_name_H-M   'P 1'
#
loop_
_entity.id
_entity.type
_entity.pdbx_description
1 polymer ?
#
loop_
_entity_poly.entity_id
_entity_poly.type
_entity_poly.pdbx_seq_one_letter_code
_entity_poly.pdbx_strand_id
1 'polypeptide(L)'
;MTNMGSRLLKIIRMYIILALIAAAYYIFYTWSGYGIPCLFRTITGFSCPGCGISRMFAALFKGNIKEAFEYNQFVFAMLPAAILYAIRYTYYYVRDGRCRDGRIMTCIEWGVATAFIIFGVIRNIVL
;
A
#
# COMPACT_ATOMS: atom_id res chain seq x y z
N MET A 1 1.92 -28.67 12.29
CA MET A 1 0.77 -27.75 12.43
C MET A 1 1.18 -26.65 13.41
N THR A 2 1.41 -25.42 12.95
CA THR A 2 1.79 -24.31 13.86
C THR A 2 0.61 -23.96 14.77
N ASN A 3 0.88 -23.80 16.07
CA ASN A 3 -0.13 -23.39 17.06
C ASN A 3 -0.53 -21.91 16.84
N MET A 4 -1.69 -21.49 17.35
CA MET A 4 -2.19 -20.12 17.22
C MET A 4 -1.18 -19.07 17.72
N GLY A 5 -0.49 -19.36 18.84
CA GLY A 5 0.53 -18.46 19.41
C GLY A 5 1.71 -18.20 18.48
N SER A 6 2.23 -19.22 17.79
CA SER A 6 3.33 -19.05 16.83
C SER A 6 2.92 -18.27 15.58
N ARG A 7 1.66 -18.40 15.12
CA ARG A 7 1.12 -17.62 14.00
C ARG A 7 0.98 -16.14 14.37
N LEU A 8 0.47 -15.87 15.58
CA LEU A 8 0.36 -14.52 16.11
C LEU A 8 1.74 -13.86 16.23
N LEU A 9 2.72 -14.54 16.84
CA LEU A 9 4.08 -14.03 16.97
C LEU A 9 4.71 -13.72 15.60
N LYS A 10 4.46 -14.57 14.60
CA LYS A 10 4.94 -14.36 13.22
C LYS A 10 4.35 -13.10 12.59
N ILE A 11 3.04 -12.86 12.76
CA ILE A 11 2.39 -11.65 12.25
C ILE A 11 2.85 -10.40 12.99
N ILE A 12 2.94 -10.45 14.32
CA ILE A 12 3.44 -9.31 15.12
C ILE A 12 4.86 -8.95 14.67
N ARG A 13 5.75 -9.94 14.56
CA ARG A 13 7.12 -9.74 14.08
C ARG A 13 7.14 -9.14 12.67
N MET A 14 6.29 -9.62 11.77
CA MET A 14 6.17 -9.07 10.41
C MET A 14 5.75 -7.60 10.43
N TYR A 15 4.70 -7.25 11.18
CA TYR A 15 4.23 -5.86 11.27
C TYR A 15 5.25 -4.94 11.95
N ILE A 16 5.97 -5.40 12.97
CA ILE A 16 7.07 -4.65 13.59
C ILE A 16 8.16 -4.37 12.55
N ILE A 17 8.59 -5.37 11.79
CA ILE A 17 9.61 -5.19 10.74
C ILE A 17 9.13 -4.18 9.69
N LEU A 18 7.88 -4.30 9.22
CA LEU A 18 7.30 -3.36 8.25
C LEU A 18 7.24 -1.93 8.81
N ALA A 19 6.84 -1.77 10.08
CA ALA A 19 6.79 -0.48 10.74
C ALA A 19 8.19 0.14 10.90
N LEU A 20 9.20 -0.65 11.26
CA LEU A 20 10.59 -0.18 11.37
C LEU A 20 11.14 0.27 10.00
N ILE A 21 10.87 -0.50 8.94
CA ILE A 21 11.27 -0.11 7.57
C ILE A 21 10.58 1.18 7.15
N ALA A 22 9.26 1.30 7.39
CA ALA A 22 8.51 2.50 7.06
C ALA A 22 9.00 3.72 7.85
N ALA A 23 9.30 3.56 9.14
CA ALA A 23 9.85 4.62 9.99
C ALA A 23 11.26 5.04 9.52
N ALA A 24 12.14 4.09 9.24
CA ALA A 24 13.47 4.37 8.71
C ALA A 24 13.41 5.12 7.37
N TYR A 25 12.51 4.71 6.47
CA TYR A 25 12.27 5.40 5.21
C TYR A 25 11.72 6.81 5.43
N TYR A 26 10.75 6.98 6.31
CA TYR A 26 10.17 8.29 6.62
C TYR A 26 11.22 9.25 7.19
N ILE A 27 12.03 8.79 8.16
CA ILE A 27 13.13 9.57 8.74
C ILE A 27 14.12 9.98 7.64
N PHE A 28 14.56 9.02 6.82
CA PHE A 28 15.45 9.29 5.69
C PHE A 28 14.86 10.32 4.72
N TYR A 29 13.59 10.19 4.36
CA TYR A 29 12.89 11.12 3.47
C TYR A 29 12.83 12.53 4.07
N THR A 30 12.49 12.65 5.36
CA THR A 30 12.40 13.95 6.04
C THR A 30 13.76 14.62 6.24
N TRP A 31 14.83 13.85 6.43
CA TRP A 31 16.17 14.36 6.66
C TRP A 31 16.89 14.72 5.35
N SER A 32 16.82 13.84 4.36
CA SER A 32 17.52 14.04 3.08
C SER A 32 16.75 14.92 2.09
N GLY A 33 15.42 15.01 2.21
CA GLY A 33 14.56 15.63 1.20
C GLY A 33 14.41 14.81 -0.09
N TYR A 34 15.14 13.70 -0.24
CA TYR A 34 15.11 12.85 -1.42
C TYR A 34 14.20 11.64 -1.19
N GLY A 35 13.13 11.55 -1.98
CA GLY A 35 12.33 10.32 -2.09
C GLY A 35 12.98 9.31 -3.00
N ILE A 36 12.64 8.03 -2.86
CA ILE A 36 13.04 7.00 -3.81
C ILE A 36 12.51 7.40 -5.20
N PRO A 37 13.39 7.69 -6.19
CA PRO A 37 12.95 8.06 -7.51
C PRO A 37 12.28 6.86 -8.18
N CYS A 38 11.17 7.10 -8.88
CA CYS A 38 10.55 6.05 -9.67
C CYS A 38 11.38 5.82 -10.94
N LEU A 39 12.11 4.70 -10.99
CA LEU A 39 12.93 4.33 -12.14
C LEU A 39 12.12 4.33 -13.46
N PHE A 40 10.87 3.90 -13.41
CA PHE A 40 9.98 3.93 -14.57
C PHE A 40 9.79 5.35 -15.10
N ARG A 41 9.54 6.33 -14.22
CA ARG A 41 9.43 7.74 -14.61
C ARG A 41 10.76 8.29 -15.11
N THR A 42 11.87 7.92 -14.48
CA THR A 42 13.20 8.37 -14.92
C THR A 42 13.55 7.87 -16.32
N ILE A 43 13.16 6.64 -16.66
CA ILE A 43 13.48 6.00 -17.94
C ILE A 43 12.49 6.42 -19.04
N THR A 44 11.19 6.44 -18.73
CA THR A 44 10.14 6.63 -19.74
C THR A 44 9.56 8.04 -19.78
N GLY A 45 9.80 8.86 -18.77
CA GLY A 45 9.11 10.13 -18.54
C GLY A 45 7.69 9.98 -17.97
N PHE A 46 7.08 8.79 -18.08
CA PHE A 46 5.70 8.55 -17.67
C PHE A 46 5.57 8.19 -16.18
N SER A 47 4.42 8.55 -15.62
CA SER A 47 4.03 8.24 -14.25
C SER A 47 3.36 6.87 -14.16
N CYS A 48 4.01 5.87 -13.56
CA CYS A 48 3.31 4.61 -13.29
C CYS A 48 2.15 4.81 -12.29
N PRO A 49 1.17 3.90 -12.21
CA PRO A 49 0.04 4.05 -11.28
C PRO A 49 0.48 4.13 -9.81
N GLY A 50 1.63 3.55 -9.47
CA GLY A 50 2.24 3.64 -8.14
C GLY A 50 3.08 4.90 -7.87
N CYS A 51 3.29 5.77 -8.85
CA CYS A 51 4.05 7.00 -8.65
C CYS A 51 3.40 7.86 -7.55
N GLY A 52 4.20 8.29 -6.58
CA GLY A 52 3.76 9.20 -5.52
C GLY A 52 3.30 8.54 -4.21
N ILE A 53 3.19 7.20 -4.14
CA ILE A 53 2.74 6.50 -2.91
C ILE A 53 3.57 6.87 -1.68
N SER A 54 4.90 6.90 -1.80
CA SER A 54 5.76 7.24 -0.67
C SER A 54 5.55 8.68 -0.17
N ARG A 55 5.26 9.62 -1.08
CA ARG A 55 4.94 11.02 -0.75
C ARG A 55 3.54 11.16 -0.17
N MET A 56 2.58 10.40 -0.69
CA MET A 56 1.23 10.27 -0.12
C MET A 56 1.31 9.84 1.35
N PHE A 57 2.05 8.78 1.68
CA PHE A 57 2.22 8.34 3.07
C PHE A 57 2.96 9.37 3.93
N ALA A 58 4.00 10.02 3.41
CA ALA A 58 4.67 11.08 4.13
C ALA A 58 3.74 12.27 4.45
N ALA A 59 2.86 12.65 3.52
CA ALA A 59 1.84 13.68 3.73
C ALA A 59 0.78 13.24 4.74
N LEU A 60 0.33 11.98 4.68
CA LEU A 60 -0.55 11.39 5.70
C LEU A 60 0.05 11.44 7.11
N PHE A 61 1.34 11.12 7.26
CA PHE A 61 2.03 11.21 8.56
C PHE A 61 2.14 12.65 9.09
N LYS A 62 2.18 13.64 8.19
CA LYS A 62 2.13 15.06 8.54
C LYS A 62 0.71 15.58 8.79
N GLY A 63 -0.32 14.74 8.62
CA GLY A 63 -1.73 15.13 8.73
C GLY A 63 -2.26 15.93 7.51
N ASN A 64 -1.50 16.01 6.42
CA ASN A 64 -1.92 16.75 5.22
C ASN A 64 -2.71 15.85 4.27
N ILE A 65 -4.03 15.81 4.46
CA ILE A 65 -4.95 14.97 3.69
C ILE A 65 -5.04 15.39 2.23
N LYS A 66 -5.09 16.70 1.95
CA LYS A 66 -5.20 17.23 0.59
C LYS A 66 -3.98 16.87 -0.25
N GLU A 67 -2.79 17.12 0.30
CA GLU A 67 -1.54 16.82 -0.39
C GLU A 67 -1.35 15.30 -0.58
N ALA A 68 -1.77 14.48 0.40
CA ALA A 68 -1.75 13.03 0.26
C ALA A 68 -2.60 12.56 -0.93
N PHE A 69 -3.82 13.07 -1.04
CA PHE A 69 -4.71 12.75 -2.17
C PHE A 69 -4.09 13.16 -3.52
N GLU A 70 -3.50 14.35 -3.60
CA GLU A 70 -2.85 14.85 -4.82
C GLU A 70 -1.64 14.00 -5.23
N TYR A 71 -0.89 13.43 -4.29
CA TYR A 71 0.24 12.57 -4.61
C TYR A 71 -0.16 11.23 -5.25
N ASN A 72 -1.24 10.61 -4.79
CA ASN A 72 -1.78 9.39 -5.41
C ASN A 72 -3.27 9.17 -5.05
N GLN A 73 -4.15 9.69 -5.91
CA GLN A 73 -5.60 9.66 -5.68
C GLN A 73 -6.16 8.25 -5.55
N PHE A 74 -5.70 7.32 -6.39
CA PHE A 74 -6.20 5.94 -6.40
C PHE A 74 -5.84 5.20 -5.12
N VAL A 75 -4.56 5.20 -4.76
CA VAL A 75 -4.10 4.48 -3.57
C VAL A 75 -4.65 5.12 -2.30
N PHE A 76 -4.76 6.45 -2.27
CA PHE A 76 -5.40 7.16 -1.18
C PHE A 76 -6.86 6.72 -1.01
N ALA A 77 -7.65 6.70 -2.09
CA ALA A 77 -9.05 6.29 -2.06
C ALA A 77 -9.23 4.82 -1.66
N MET A 78 -8.30 3.95 -2.08
CA MET A 78 -8.32 2.53 -1.75
C MET A 78 -7.77 2.20 -0.35
N LEU A 79 -7.16 3.16 0.35
CA LEU A 79 -6.50 2.93 1.63
C LEU A 79 -7.43 2.35 2.71
N PRO A 80 -8.66 2.85 2.92
CA PRO A 80 -9.58 2.26 3.91
C PRO A 80 -9.94 0.81 3.58
N ALA A 81 -10.21 0.51 2.30
CA ALA A 81 -10.52 -0.84 1.85
C ALA A 81 -9.33 -1.79 2.06
N ALA A 82 -8.11 -1.33 1.76
CA ALA A 82 -6.89 -2.10 1.98
C ALA A 82 -6.66 -2.40 3.47
N ILE A 83 -6.91 -1.45 4.37
CA ILE A 83 -6.80 -1.64 5.82
C ILE A 83 -7.80 -2.70 6.29
N LEU A 84 -9.07 -2.58 5.89
CA LEU A 84 -10.11 -3.55 6.28
C LEU A 84 -9.79 -4.96 5.77
N TYR A 85 -9.31 -5.07 4.53
CA TYR A 85 -8.88 -6.33 3.96
C TYR A 85 -7.70 -6.93 4.75
N ALA A 86 -6.69 -6.13 5.08
CA ALA A 86 -5.54 -6.57 5.88
C ALA A 86 -5.94 -7.05 7.29
N ILE A 87 -6.84 -6.33 7.97
CA ILE A 87 -7.38 -6.73 9.29
C ILE A 87 -8.10 -8.07 9.18
N ARG A 88 -9.01 -8.20 8.21
CA ARG A 88 -9.76 -9.44 7.96
C ARG A 88 -8.81 -10.61 7.70
N TYR A 89 -7.84 -10.43 6.80
CA TYR A 89 -6.87 -11.44 6.44
C TYR A 89 -6.06 -11.90 7.66
N THR A 90 -5.54 -10.96 8.44
CA THR A 90 -4.78 -11.25 9.66
C THR A 90 -5.63 -11.99 10.70
N TYR A 91 -6.88 -11.59 10.90
CA TYR A 91 -7.79 -12.26 11.84
C TYR A 91 -7.97 -13.74 11.49
N TYR A 92 -8.34 -14.04 10.24
CA TYR A 92 -8.55 -15.43 9.79
C TYR A 92 -7.25 -16.25 9.74
N TYR A 93 -6.13 -15.62 9.39
CA TYR A 93 -4.82 -16.28 9.42
C TYR A 93 -4.44 -16.72 10.85
N VAL A 94 -4.58 -15.84 11.83
CA VAL A 94 -4.22 -16.15 13.22
C VAL A 94 -5.15 -17.22 13.79
N ARG A 95 -6.46 -17.07 13.60
CA ARG A 95 -7.47 -17.97 14.17
C ARG A 95 -7.47 -19.34 13.51
N ASP A 96 -7.62 -19.38 12.19
CA ASP A 96 -7.93 -20.61 11.47
C ASP A 96 -6.72 -21.16 10.70
N GLY A 97 -5.66 -20.35 10.52
CA GLY A 97 -4.47 -20.72 9.73
C GLY A 97 -4.76 -20.85 8.24
N ARG A 98 -5.97 -20.46 7.82
CA ARG A 98 -6.45 -20.49 6.46
C ARG A 98 -7.07 -19.13 6.15
N CYS A 99 -6.57 -18.50 5.10
CA CYS A 99 -7.25 -17.39 4.46
C CYS A 99 -8.03 -17.98 3.30
N ARG A 100 -9.36 -17.92 3.37
CA ARG A 100 -10.23 -18.46 2.32
C ARG A 100 -10.78 -17.31 1.52
N ASP A 101 -10.17 -17.06 0.37
CA ASP A 101 -10.68 -16.11 -0.61
C ASP A 101 -11.66 -16.85 -1.53
N GLY A 102 -12.90 -16.38 -1.54
CA GLY A 102 -13.93 -16.88 -2.46
C GLY A 102 -13.78 -16.24 -3.84
N ARG A 103 -14.45 -16.80 -4.85
CA ARG A 103 -14.43 -16.26 -6.23
C ARG A 103 -14.76 -14.77 -6.30
N ILE A 104 -15.65 -14.28 -5.44
CA ILE A 104 -16.01 -12.86 -5.36
C ILE A 104 -14.80 -12.00 -4.97
N MET A 105 -14.00 -12.44 -3.98
CA MET A 105 -12.82 -11.69 -3.55
C MET A 105 -11.79 -11.64 -4.67
N THR A 106 -11.57 -12.76 -5.35
CA THR A 106 -10.70 -12.81 -6.53
C THR A 106 -11.18 -11.87 -7.64
N CYS A 107 -12.49 -11.83 -7.93
CA CYS A 107 -13.05 -10.88 -8.91
C CYS A 107 -12.82 -9.42 -8.49
N ILE A 108 -12.98 -9.09 -7.20
CA ILE A 108 -12.71 -7.74 -6.68
C ILE A 108 -11.23 -7.39 -6.85
N GLU A 109 -10.32 -8.30 -6.50
CA GLU A 109 -8.88 -8.09 -6.63
C GLU A 109 -8.48 -7.83 -8.09
N TRP A 110 -9.01 -8.62 -9.04
CA TRP A 110 -8.81 -8.38 -10.47
C TRP A 110 -9.40 -7.05 -10.91
N GLY A 111 -10.61 -6.71 -10.46
CA GLY A 111 -11.25 -5.43 -10.76
C GLY A 111 -10.43 -4.23 -10.27
N VAL A 112 -9.90 -4.31 -9.04
CA VAL A 112 -9.01 -3.29 -8.45
C VAL A 112 -7.70 -3.20 -9.23
N ALA A 113 -7.10 -4.34 -9.61
CA ALA A 113 -5.87 -4.35 -10.41
C ALA A 113 -6.08 -3.71 -11.78
N THR A 114 -7.20 -4.02 -12.46
CA THR A 114 -7.57 -3.39 -13.72
C THR A 114 -7.79 -1.89 -13.55
N ALA A 115 -8.55 -1.47 -12.53
CA ALA A 115 -8.78 -0.06 -12.24
C ALA A 115 -7.47 0.70 -11.91
N PHE A 116 -6.52 0.05 -11.22
CA PHE A 116 -5.21 0.62 -10.93
C PHE A 116 -4.40 0.87 -12.20
N ILE A 117 -4.42 -0.07 -13.15
CA ILE A 117 -3.77 0.12 -14.45
C ILE A 117 -4.45 1.24 -15.25
N ILE A 118 -5.78 1.26 -15.30
CA ILE A 118 -6.56 2.31 -15.97
C ILE A 118 -6.21 3.68 -15.38
N PHE A 119 -6.17 3.82 -14.05
CA PHE A 119 -5.72 5.04 -13.38
C PHE A 119 -4.30 5.45 -13.84
N GLY A 120 -3.39 4.47 -13.96
CA GLY A 120 -2.06 4.68 -14.50
C GLY A 120 -2.06 5.23 -15.92
N VAL A 121 -2.97 4.79 -16.78
CA VAL A 121 -3.11 5.33 -18.14
C VAL A 121 -3.69 6.75 -18.11
N ILE A 122 -4.82 6.93 -17.40
CA ILE A 122 -5.53 8.22 -17.31
C ILE A 122 -4.59 9.33 -16.81
N ARG A 123 -3.78 9.06 -15.78
CA ARG A 123 -2.89 10.05 -15.16
C ARG A 123 -1.71 10.52 -16.01
N ASN A 124 -1.53 9.95 -17.20
CA ASN A 124 -0.49 10.38 -18.15
C ASN A 124 -1.08 11.03 -19.41
N ILE A 125 -2.39 10.91 -19.61
CA ILE A 125 -3.09 11.45 -20.79
C ILE A 125 -3.89 12.69 -20.42
N VAL A 126 -4.53 12.67 -19.25
CA VAL A 126 -5.52 13.68 -18.82
C VAL A 126 -4.98 14.61 -17.73
N LEU A 127 -3.98 14.16 -16.97
CA LEU A 127 -3.33 14.88 -15.86
C LEU A 127 -1.87 15.19 -16.21
#